data_AF-A0A7C6B567-F1
#
_entry.id   AF-A0A7C6B567-F1
#
_cell.length_a   1.000
_cell.length_b   1.000
_cell.length_c   1.000
_cell.angle_alpha   90.00
_cell.angle_beta   90.00
_cell.angle_gamma   90.00
#
_symmetry.space_group_name_H-M   'P 1'
#
loop_
_entity.id
_entity.type
_entity.pdbx_description
1 polymer ?
#
loop_
_entity_poly.entity_id
_entity_poly.type
_entity_poly.pdbx_seq_one_letter_code
_entity_poly.pdbx_strand_id
1 'polypeptide(L)' 'MEKDDIKEEIFEDAKRKHAFLDKRLQMLLKKPYLTEEEEMEIKILKKKKLYYKDIMERAKEDIERGEKG' A
#
# COMPACT_ATOMS: atom_id res chain seq x y z
N MET A 1 -11.89 17.29 -15.80
CA MET A 1 -10.46 17.50 -15.49
C MET A 1 -10.19 17.58 -13.98
N GLU A 2 -11.10 17.15 -13.10
CA GLU A 2 -10.82 17.12 -11.63
C GLU A 2 -10.90 15.70 -11.05
N LYS A 3 -11.66 14.79 -11.66
CA LYS A 3 -11.87 13.44 -11.11
C LYS A 3 -10.71 12.48 -11.39
N ASP A 4 -10.01 12.66 -12.49
CA ASP A 4 -8.87 11.82 -12.86
C ASP A 4 -7.61 12.21 -12.06
N ASP A 5 -7.36 13.51 -11.88
CA ASP A 5 -6.29 14.02 -11.02
C ASP A 5 -6.44 13.52 -9.57
N ILE A 6 -7.65 13.57 -9.00
CA ILE A 6 -7.91 13.07 -7.64
C ILE A 6 -7.66 11.55 -7.54
N LYS A 7 -8.01 10.77 -8.56
CA LYS A 7 -7.77 9.31 -8.57
C LYS A 7 -6.28 8.98 -8.69
N GLU A 8 -5.56 9.72 -9.50
CA GLU A 8 -4.12 9.56 -9.67
C GLU A 8 -3.37 9.93 -8.39
N GLU A 9 -3.77 11.01 -7.70
CA GLU A 9 -3.22 11.38 -6.39
C GLU A 9 -3.45 10.29 -5.33
N ILE A 10 -4.66 9.71 -5.28
CA ILE A 10 -4.97 8.59 -4.36
C ILE A 10 -4.10 7.38 -4.65
N PHE A 11 -3.90 7.06 -5.94
CA PHE A 11 -3.06 5.94 -6.35
C PHE A 11 -1.59 6.17 -5.94
N GLU A 12 -1.04 7.36 -6.22
CA GLU A 12 0.34 7.70 -5.89
C GLU A 12 0.58 7.76 -4.37
N ASP A 13 -0.37 8.27 -3.59
CA ASP A 13 -0.30 8.25 -2.12
C ASP A 13 -0.34 6.81 -1.57
N ALA A 14 -1.27 5.98 -2.05
CA ALA A 14 -1.36 4.58 -1.65
C ALA A 14 -0.09 3.80 -2.01
N LYS A 15 0.51 4.08 -3.18
CA LYS A 15 1.77 3.49 -3.63
C LYS A 15 2.95 3.91 -2.76
N ARG A 16 3.07 5.19 -2.39
CA ARG A 16 4.09 5.67 -1.45
C ARG A 16 3.96 4.99 -0.09
N LYS A 17 2.74 4.93 0.46
CA LYS A 17 2.46 4.27 1.75
C LYS A 17 2.76 2.78 1.69
N HIS A 18 2.36 2.09 0.62
CA HIS A 18 2.69 0.68 0.38
C HIS A 18 4.20 0.44 0.34
N ALA A 19 4.95 1.26 -0.40
CA ALA A 19 6.41 1.14 -0.49
C ALA A 19 7.11 1.42 0.85
N PHE A 20 6.63 2.39 1.63
CA PHE A 20 7.15 2.67 2.97
C PHE A 20 6.94 1.49 3.93
N LEU A 21 5.74 0.92 3.94
CA LEU A 21 5.43 -0.26 4.76
C LEU A 21 6.27 -1.47 4.37
N ASP A 22 6.51 -1.66 3.07
CA ASP A 22 7.37 -2.74 2.58
C ASP A 22 8.82 -2.58 3.05
N LYS A 23 9.39 -1.37 2.96
CA LYS A 23 10.74 -1.10 3.49
C LYS A 23 10.84 -1.42 4.98
N ARG A 24 9.85 -1.00 5.77
CA ARG A 24 9.81 -1.29 7.21
C ARG A 24 9.70 -2.78 7.49
N LEU A 25 8.85 -3.48 6.75
CA LEU A 25 8.70 -4.94 6.85
C LEU A 25 10.02 -5.67 6.51
N GLN A 26 10.70 -5.26 5.44
CA GLN A 26 12.01 -5.82 5.06
C GLN A 26 13.08 -5.58 6.13
N MET A 27 13.07 -4.42 6.79
CA MET A 27 14.00 -4.14 7.90
C MET A 27 13.78 -5.07 9.09
N LEU A 28 12.51 -5.35 9.45
CA LEU A 28 12.19 -6.28 10.52
C LEU A 28 12.55 -7.72 10.12
N LEU A 29 12.19 -8.15 8.91
CA LEU A 29 12.49 -9.51 8.42
C LEU A 29 13.99 -9.82 8.29
N LYS A 30 14.84 -8.80 8.18
CA LYS A 30 16.30 -8.96 8.18
C LYS A 30 16.89 -9.23 9.56
N LYS A 31 16.13 -8.98 10.64
CA LYS A 31 16.61 -9.25 11.99
C LYS A 31 16.64 -10.77 12.24
N PRO A 32 17.71 -11.31 12.86
CA PRO A 32 17.80 -12.73 13.15
C PRO A 32 16.81 -13.19 14.22
N TYR A 33 16.40 -12.27 15.11
CA TYR A 33 15.41 -12.48 16.14
C TYR A 33 14.51 -11.26 16.24
N LEU A 34 13.25 -11.49 16.55
CA LEU A 34 12.22 -10.47 16.69
C LEU A 34 11.67 -10.52 18.10
N THR A 35 11.37 -9.36 18.68
CA THR A 35 10.56 -9.31 19.90
C THR A 35 9.08 -9.58 19.58
N GLU A 36 8.28 -9.93 20.59
CA GLU A 36 6.83 -10.11 20.43
C GLU A 36 6.15 -8.87 19.84
N GLU A 37 6.62 -7.68 20.22
CA GLU A 37 6.17 -6.41 19.67
C GLU A 37 6.48 -6.28 18.17
N GLU A 38 7.68 -6.70 17.75
CA GLU A 38 8.08 -6.68 16.35
C GLU A 38 7.34 -7.72 15.52
N GLU A 39 7.05 -8.90 16.06
CA GLU A 39 6.21 -9.90 15.40
C GLU A 39 4.78 -9.40 15.21
N MET A 40 4.22 -8.71 16.22
CA MET A 40 2.95 -8.02 16.10
C MET A 40 3.02 -6.89 15.06
N GLU A 41 4.09 -6.10 15.06
CA GLU A 41 4.33 -5.05 14.06
C GLU A 41 4.33 -5.64 12.65
N ILE A 42 5.02 -6.77 12.41
CA ILE A 42 5.03 -7.47 11.12
C ILE A 42 3.61 -7.87 10.69
N LYS A 43 2.81 -8.44 11.60
CA LYS A 43 1.40 -8.81 11.28
C LYS A 43 0.57 -7.58 10.90
N ILE A 44 0.73 -6.48 11.62
CA ILE A 44 0.04 -5.22 11.35
C ILE A 44 0.51 -4.62 10.03
N LEU A 45 1.82 -4.60 9.76
CA LEU A 45 2.42 -4.10 8.53
C LEU A 45 1.92 -4.88 7.32
N LYS A 46 1.84 -6.21 7.40
CA LYS A 46 1.27 -7.06 6.33
C LYS A 46 -0.19 -6.72 6.04
N LYS A 47 -1.03 -6.56 7.08
CA LYS A 47 -2.43 -6.15 6.92
C LYS A 47 -2.57 -4.77 6.28
N LYS A 48 -1.79 -3.79 6.75
CA LYS A 48 -1.77 -2.43 6.17
C LYS A 48 -1.29 -2.45 4.71
N LYS A 49 -0.27 -3.26 4.40
CA LYS A 49 0.24 -3.41 3.04
C LYS A 49 -0.84 -3.97 2.10
N LEU A 50 -1.58 -4.99 2.54
CA LEU A 50 -2.72 -5.52 1.78
C LEU A 50 -3.79 -4.46 1.55
N TYR A 51 -4.16 -3.70 2.58
CA TYR A 51 -5.13 -2.60 2.47
C TYR A 51 -4.74 -1.55 1.42
N TYR A 52 -3.48 -1.09 1.40
CA TYR A 52 -3.03 -0.15 0.37
C TYR A 52 -2.93 -0.78 -1.02
N LYS A 53 -2.66 -2.09 -1.12
CA LYS A 53 -2.75 -2.83 -2.38
C LYS A 53 -4.18 -2.84 -2.91
N ASP A 54 -5.17 -3.12 -2.07
CA ASP A 54 -6.59 -3.08 -2.45
C ASP A 54 -7.02 -1.68 -2.91
N ILE A 55 -6.53 -0.61 -2.26
CA ILE A 55 -6.78 0.77 -2.70
C ILE A 55 -6.18 1.03 -4.07
N MET A 56 -4.93 0.62 -4.29
CA MET A 56 -4.26 0.78 -5.59
C MET A 56 -4.98 0.00 -6.70
N GLU A 57 -5.40 -1.23 -6.43
CA GLU A 57 -6.15 -2.05 -7.40
C GLU A 57 -7.48 -1.39 -7.76
N ARG A 58 -8.26 -0.93 -6.78
CA ARG A 58 -9.51 -0.21 -7.04
C ARG A 58 -9.29 1.09 -7.82
N ALA A 59 -8.30 1.89 -7.42
CA ALA A 59 -7.99 3.13 -8.12
C ALA A 59 -7.57 2.85 -9.58
N LYS A 60 -6.77 1.80 -9.81
CA LYS A 60 -6.36 1.37 -11.15
C LYS A 60 -7.56 0.90 -11.98
N GLU A 61 -8.45 0.08 -11.42
CA GLU A 61 -9.68 -0.35 -12.09
C GLU A 61 -10.59 0.83 -12.46
N ASP A 62 -10.74 1.81 -11.57
CA ASP A 62 -11.54 3.01 -11.83
C ASP A 62 -10.91 3.99 -12.84
N ILE A 63 -9.60 3.94 -13.04
CA ILE A 63 -8.90 4.64 -14.13
C ILE A 63 -9.14 3.89 -15.45
N GLU A 64 -8.85 2.58 -15.49
CA GLU A 64 -9.03 1.74 -16.70
C GLU A 64 -10.49 1.70 -17.19
N ARG A 65 -11.47 1.78 -16.28
CA ARG A 65 -12.89 1.85 -16.61
C ARG A 65 -13.32 3.24 -17.07
N GLY A 66 -12.66 4.29 -16.60
CA GLY A 66 -12.87 5.67 -17.06
C GLY A 66 -12.34 5.93 -18.47
N GLU A 67 -11.26 5.26 -18.86
CA GLU A 67 -10.66 5.36 -20.20
C GLU A 67 -11.45 4.62 -21.30
N LYS A 68 -12.39 3.73 -20.94
CA LYS A 68 -13.22 2.97 -21.88
C LYS A 68 -14.59 3.60 -22.18
N GLY A 69 -14.91 4.74 -21.57
CA GLY A 69 -16.21 5.43 -21.66
C GLY A 69 -16.22 6.60 -22.61
#